data_AF-A0A348ML62-F1
#
_entry.id   AF-A0A348ML62-F1
#
_cell.length_a   1.000
_cell.length_b   1.000
_cell.length_c   1.000
_cell.angle_alpha   90.00
_cell.angle_beta   90.00
_cell.angle_gamma   90.00
#
_symmetry.space_group_name_H-M   'P 1'
#
loop_
_entity.id
_entity.type
_entity.pdbx_description
1 polymer ?
#
loop_
_entity_poly.entity_id
_entity_poly.type
_entity_poly.pdbx_seq_one_letter_code
_entity_poly.pdbx_strand_id
1 'polypeptide(L)'
;MKKFIPILIFILILAGCTFKPYESTDIKNDLELSTSGENILKITDVVPSNYGTINDVDPSTGDVEGVIYIYFNDYLLNSTVTTTNFVLSANGSSGDVSNLNVVYEPDFKRVKITATFADNATYTLAIKNGVKSTSNSFLDGNGNNIDDGTPYDNVLYQFSTGTGSDFVDYDNPIVLGVFPEEGNISINTHFYVDLSELAESSKVVNSTKLYKINDDGSKTELDIELVGYSYIWWLGVWEAEFQPKNGDPLAERRFYQIEVTCSTITDSAGNKALPYFDDVFKPSIKNYTSTFLTESNGGDDDRPPKVNGVNISYGSPLLTIRFNDNMDITKLTTSNIKVFAYINGNYTYIPGSISVSPDTTEVEYSLINLDWDNTSSVYLYVSKEVTDNSDKKWKLDTNGNDIGGESYDPTRVSLWSDFSDSDDYYRQVW
;
A
#
# COMPACT_ATOMS: atom_id res chain seq x y z
N MET A 1 -51.59 48.84 -43.75
CA MET A 1 -50.30 49.06 -43.05
C MET A 1 -50.32 48.23 -41.77
N LYS A 2 -49.46 47.21 -41.65
CA LYS A 2 -48.34 47.12 -40.67
C LYS A 2 -48.84 47.23 -39.20
N LYS A 3 -48.61 46.33 -38.23
CA LYS A 3 -47.74 45.17 -37.98
C LYS A 3 -48.15 44.55 -36.60
N PHE A 4 -47.99 43.22 -36.40
CA PHE A 4 -47.49 42.48 -35.19
C PHE A 4 -48.14 42.75 -33.79
N ILE A 5 -48.59 41.82 -32.92
CA ILE A 5 -48.35 40.38 -32.58
C ILE A 5 -49.56 39.85 -31.76
N PRO A 6 -50.02 38.59 -31.95
CA PRO A 6 -50.07 37.67 -30.80
C PRO A 6 -49.48 36.31 -31.15
N ILE A 7 -48.21 36.12 -30.79
CA ILE A 7 -47.52 34.84 -30.69
C ILE A 7 -47.52 34.54 -29.18
N LEU A 8 -48.54 33.82 -28.70
CA LEU A 8 -48.41 33.09 -27.43
C LEU A 8 -49.42 31.96 -27.23
N ILE A 9 -50.44 31.80 -28.10
CA ILE A 9 -51.51 30.82 -27.86
C ILE A 9 -51.59 29.71 -28.95
N PHE A 10 -50.72 29.75 -29.96
CA PHE A 10 -50.66 28.69 -31.00
C PHE A 10 -49.42 27.78 -30.91
N ILE A 11 -48.55 27.94 -29.90
CA ILE A 11 -47.40 27.04 -29.64
C ILE A 11 -47.72 25.96 -28.59
N LEU A 12 -48.90 25.98 -27.96
CA LEU A 12 -49.28 25.00 -26.93
C LEU A 12 -50.22 23.86 -27.40
N ILE A 13 -50.53 23.76 -28.70
CA ILE A 13 -51.42 22.70 -29.24
C ILE A 13 -50.71 21.81 -30.28
N LEU A 14 -49.36 21.79 -30.30
CA LEU A 14 -48.55 20.81 -31.05
C LEU A 14 -47.63 19.97 -30.16
N ALA A 15 -47.75 20.03 -28.83
CA ALA A 15 -47.07 19.15 -27.88
C ALA A 15 -47.90 17.90 -27.50
N GLY A 16 -48.75 17.45 -28.43
CA GLY A 16 -49.54 16.22 -28.30
C GLY A 16 -48.85 15.01 -28.94
N CYS A 17 -47.62 14.70 -28.50
CA CYS A 17 -47.08 13.36 -28.72
C CYS A 17 -47.61 12.46 -27.62
N THR A 18 -48.62 11.67 -27.95
CA THR A 18 -48.96 10.44 -27.22
C THR A 18 -47.68 9.65 -26.99
N PHE A 19 -47.25 9.58 -25.73
CA PHE A 19 -46.19 8.67 -25.30
C PHE A 19 -46.74 7.25 -25.47
N LYS A 20 -46.44 6.62 -26.60
CA LYS A 20 -46.48 5.16 -26.71
C LYS A 20 -45.31 4.64 -25.88
N PRO A 21 -45.49 3.63 -25.02
CA PRO A 21 -44.36 2.97 -24.39
C PRO A 21 -43.48 2.42 -25.51
N TYR A 22 -42.22 2.84 -25.52
CA TYR A 22 -41.21 2.25 -26.36
C TYR A 22 -40.87 0.89 -25.71
N GLU A 23 -41.53 -0.18 -26.18
CA GLU A 23 -40.99 -1.52 -26.00
C GLU A 23 -39.80 -1.65 -26.95
N SER A 24 -38.61 -1.27 -26.49
CA SER A 24 -37.37 -1.81 -27.05
C SER A 24 -36.73 -2.73 -26.03
N THR A 25 -36.79 -4.01 -26.36
CA THR A 25 -36.12 -5.14 -25.76
C THR A 25 -34.59 -5.10 -25.91
N ASP A 26 -33.91 -3.98 -25.65
CA ASP A 26 -32.42 -3.99 -25.66
C ASP A 26 -31.71 -2.86 -24.90
N ILE A 27 -32.30 -2.30 -23.84
CA ILE A 27 -31.55 -1.43 -22.90
C ILE A 27 -30.54 -2.24 -22.05
N LYS A 28 -30.64 -3.58 -22.06
CA LYS A 28 -29.69 -4.44 -21.33
C LYS A 28 -28.29 -4.50 -21.97
N ASN A 29 -28.16 -4.32 -23.29
CA ASN A 29 -26.86 -4.51 -23.94
C ASN A 29 -26.02 -3.23 -24.10
N ASP A 30 -26.63 -2.03 -24.15
CA ASP A 30 -25.88 -0.76 -24.26
C ASP A 30 -25.56 -0.09 -22.90
N LEU A 31 -26.09 -0.62 -21.79
CA LEU A 31 -25.60 -0.32 -20.43
C LEU A 31 -24.45 -1.25 -20.01
N GLU A 32 -24.22 -2.36 -20.72
CA GLU A 32 -23.18 -3.35 -20.40
C GLU A 32 -21.82 -3.08 -21.07
N LEU A 33 -21.66 -2.01 -21.86
CA LEU A 33 -20.44 -1.74 -22.64
C LEU A 33 -19.80 -0.35 -22.45
N SER A 34 -20.20 0.43 -21.44
CA SER A 34 -19.61 1.78 -21.19
C SER A 34 -18.93 2.01 -19.83
N THR A 35 -18.76 1.00 -18.99
CA THR A 35 -17.97 1.14 -17.75
C THR A 35 -17.04 -0.06 -17.55
N SER A 36 -15.87 -0.03 -18.18
CA SER A 36 -14.68 -0.75 -17.69
C SER A 36 -14.09 -0.11 -16.42
N GLY A 37 -14.95 0.47 -15.60
CA GLY A 37 -14.72 0.87 -14.22
C GLY A 37 -16.02 0.57 -13.48
N GLU A 38 -16.09 -0.61 -12.86
CA GLU A 38 -17.21 -0.97 -11.98
C GLU A 38 -17.28 0.11 -10.89
N ASN A 39 -18.40 0.84 -10.80
CA ASN A 39 -18.60 1.77 -9.69
C ASN A 39 -18.72 0.94 -8.41
N ILE A 40 -17.70 1.00 -7.56
CA ILE A 40 -17.70 0.36 -6.24
C ILE A 40 -18.84 0.91 -5.39
N LEU A 41 -19.58 0.03 -4.72
CA LEU A 41 -20.63 0.43 -3.80
C LEU A 41 -19.98 1.03 -2.55
N LYS A 42 -20.37 2.27 -2.22
CA LYS A 42 -19.83 3.00 -1.07
C LYS A 42 -20.96 3.52 -0.19
N ILE A 43 -20.73 3.47 1.11
CA ILE A 43 -21.57 4.17 2.09
C ILE A 43 -21.13 5.63 2.10
N THR A 44 -22.09 6.53 1.90
CA THR A 44 -21.84 7.97 1.81
C THR A 44 -22.12 8.69 3.12
N ASP A 45 -23.00 8.14 3.96
CA ASP A 45 -23.34 8.71 5.26
C ASP A 45 -24.02 7.67 6.17
N VAL A 46 -23.97 7.91 7.47
CA VAL A 46 -24.64 7.10 8.51
C VAL A 46 -25.20 8.03 9.59
N VAL A 47 -26.46 7.82 9.97
CA VAL A 47 -27.17 8.63 10.98
C VAL A 47 -27.81 7.72 12.03
N PRO A 48 -27.44 7.79 13.31
CA PRO A 48 -26.35 8.60 13.88
C PRO A 48 -24.99 8.29 13.23
N SER A 49 -24.02 9.20 13.36
CA SER A 49 -22.67 8.96 12.83
C SER A 49 -21.98 7.79 13.55
N ASN A 50 -20.86 7.29 13.02
CA ASN A 50 -20.00 6.38 13.78
C ASN A 50 -19.66 6.98 15.15
N TYR A 51 -19.67 6.15 16.20
CA TYR A 51 -19.58 6.52 17.62
C TYR A 51 -20.70 7.46 18.12
N GLY A 52 -21.76 7.66 17.34
CA GLY A 52 -22.89 8.49 17.69
C GLY A 52 -23.87 7.82 18.65
N THR A 53 -24.75 8.63 19.23
CA THR A 53 -25.79 8.16 20.15
C THR A 53 -27.08 7.86 19.40
N ILE A 54 -27.60 6.65 19.58
CA ILE A 54 -28.94 6.25 19.17
C ILE A 54 -29.91 6.89 20.15
N ASN A 55 -30.78 7.75 19.62
CA ASN A 55 -31.81 8.40 20.42
C ASN A 55 -33.04 7.51 20.49
N ASP A 56 -33.64 7.50 21.67
CA ASP A 56 -34.92 6.87 21.91
C ASP A 56 -36.05 7.65 21.24
N VAL A 57 -36.84 6.95 20.43
CA VAL A 57 -38.01 7.51 19.75
C VAL A 57 -39.22 7.57 20.70
N ASP A 58 -39.28 6.74 21.74
CA ASP A 58 -40.35 6.75 22.75
C ASP A 58 -39.80 6.62 24.19
N PRO A 59 -39.45 7.75 24.85
CA PRO A 59 -38.85 7.76 26.19
C PRO A 59 -39.75 7.22 27.32
N SER A 60 -40.92 6.67 27.02
CA SER A 60 -41.89 6.17 27.99
C SER A 60 -41.78 4.66 28.29
N THR A 61 -41.01 3.90 27.50
CA THR A 61 -40.95 2.43 27.53
C THR A 61 -39.80 1.87 28.40
N GLY A 62 -38.78 2.69 28.71
CA GLY A 62 -37.65 2.32 29.57
C GLY A 62 -36.52 1.56 28.86
N ASP A 63 -36.79 1.04 27.66
CA ASP A 63 -35.80 0.61 26.68
C ASP A 63 -35.58 1.75 25.66
N VAL A 64 -34.61 1.62 24.76
CA VAL A 64 -34.37 2.60 23.69
C VAL A 64 -34.90 2.08 22.36
N GLU A 65 -35.97 2.69 21.83
CA GLU A 65 -36.45 2.41 20.47
C GLU A 65 -35.65 3.23 19.46
N GLY A 66 -34.59 2.64 18.91
CA GLY A 66 -33.62 3.33 18.08
C GLY A 66 -33.86 3.20 16.57
N VAL A 67 -33.37 4.21 15.84
CA VAL A 67 -33.34 4.22 14.36
C VAL A 67 -31.94 4.56 13.87
N ILE A 68 -31.43 3.78 12.92
CA ILE A 68 -30.17 4.04 12.21
C ILE A 68 -30.47 4.11 10.70
N TYR A 69 -29.91 5.10 10.01
CA TYR A 69 -29.99 5.27 8.56
C TYR A 69 -28.60 5.12 7.94
N ILE A 70 -28.48 4.32 6.89
CA ILE A 70 -27.24 4.14 6.11
C ILE A 70 -27.49 4.59 4.67
N TYR A 71 -26.73 5.55 4.17
CA TYR A 71 -26.86 6.11 2.83
C TYR A 71 -25.79 5.55 1.90
N PHE A 72 -26.15 5.30 0.64
CA PHE A 72 -25.25 4.73 -0.36
C PHE A 72 -25.11 5.64 -1.57
N ASN A 73 -24.00 5.53 -2.29
CA ASN A 73 -23.77 6.23 -3.55
C ASN A 73 -24.67 5.71 -4.70
N ASP A 74 -25.11 4.46 -4.62
CA ASP A 74 -25.92 3.78 -5.64
C ASP A 74 -27.18 3.11 -5.08
N TYR A 75 -28.08 2.67 -5.96
CA TYR A 75 -29.25 1.89 -5.60
C TYR A 75 -28.85 0.46 -5.22
N LEU A 76 -29.41 -0.03 -4.12
CA LEU A 76 -29.18 -1.39 -3.64
C LEU A 76 -30.11 -2.41 -4.28
N LEU A 77 -29.61 -3.63 -4.44
CA LEU A 77 -30.45 -4.78 -4.73
C LEU A 77 -31.22 -5.18 -3.46
N ASN A 78 -32.54 -4.96 -3.44
CA ASN A 78 -33.38 -5.14 -2.25
C ASN A 78 -33.27 -6.54 -1.61
N SER A 79 -33.01 -7.60 -2.39
CA SER A 79 -32.83 -8.96 -1.86
C SER A 79 -31.57 -9.14 -1.00
N THR A 80 -30.63 -8.19 -1.06
CA THR A 80 -29.40 -8.18 -0.25
C THR A 80 -29.54 -7.35 1.02
N VAL A 81 -30.64 -6.60 1.17
CA VAL A 81 -30.92 -5.78 2.35
C VAL A 81 -31.68 -6.62 3.38
N THR A 82 -30.91 -7.39 4.15
CA THR A 82 -31.42 -8.37 5.13
C THR A 82 -30.69 -8.24 6.46
N THR A 83 -31.28 -8.78 7.52
CA THR A 83 -30.65 -8.87 8.85
C THR A 83 -29.42 -9.80 8.89
N THR A 84 -29.17 -10.58 7.83
CA THR A 84 -27.94 -11.40 7.72
C THR A 84 -26.75 -10.61 7.20
N ASN A 85 -27.03 -9.56 6.41
CA ASN A 85 -26.04 -8.66 5.82
C ASN A 85 -25.86 -7.36 6.62
N PHE A 86 -26.90 -6.91 7.31
CA PHE A 86 -26.87 -5.81 8.28
C PHE A 86 -27.02 -6.41 9.68
N VAL A 87 -25.89 -6.76 10.30
CA VAL A 87 -25.85 -7.46 11.58
C VAL A 87 -25.56 -6.48 12.69
N LEU A 88 -26.46 -6.41 13.68
CA LEU A 88 -26.32 -5.55 14.85
C LEU A 88 -26.06 -6.41 16.09
N SER A 89 -25.00 -6.11 16.83
CA SER A 89 -24.58 -6.85 18.03
C SER A 89 -24.21 -5.90 19.16
N ALA A 90 -24.49 -6.29 20.40
CA ALA A 90 -23.98 -5.61 21.58
C ALA A 90 -22.47 -5.86 21.75
N ASN A 91 -21.74 -4.85 22.19
CA ASN A 91 -20.28 -4.92 22.39
C ASN A 91 -19.88 -5.54 23.74
N GLY A 92 -20.77 -5.51 24.73
CA GLY A 92 -20.54 -6.03 26.08
C GLY A 92 -21.68 -6.93 26.56
N SER A 93 -21.52 -7.50 27.75
CA SER A 93 -22.47 -8.45 28.36
C SER A 93 -23.76 -7.82 28.91
N SER A 94 -23.86 -6.49 28.91
CA SER A 94 -25.02 -5.72 29.39
C SER A 94 -26.00 -5.30 28.29
N GLY A 95 -25.72 -5.60 27.02
CA GLY A 95 -26.55 -5.18 25.90
C GLY A 95 -27.34 -6.33 25.28
N ASP A 96 -28.65 -6.14 25.14
CA ASP A 96 -29.50 -6.92 24.26
C ASP A 96 -29.91 -6.07 23.05
N VAL A 97 -30.08 -6.73 21.89
CA VAL A 97 -30.71 -6.16 20.69
C VAL A 97 -31.92 -7.02 20.37
N SER A 98 -33.09 -6.40 20.31
CA SER A 98 -34.32 -7.10 19.94
C SER A 98 -35.12 -6.33 18.89
N ASN A 99 -36.14 -6.97 18.31
CA ASN A 99 -37.02 -6.36 17.31
C ASN A 99 -36.29 -5.74 16.10
N LEU A 100 -35.13 -6.28 15.73
CA LEU A 100 -34.32 -5.79 14.61
C LEU A 100 -35.10 -5.95 13.29
N ASN A 101 -35.26 -4.83 12.60
CA ASN A 101 -35.87 -4.75 11.29
C ASN A 101 -35.01 -3.86 10.37
N VAL A 102 -34.84 -4.30 9.13
CA VAL A 102 -33.97 -3.65 8.13
C VAL A 102 -34.80 -3.45 6.87
N VAL A 103 -34.95 -2.20 6.44
CA VAL A 103 -35.80 -1.82 5.29
C VAL A 103 -35.00 -0.95 4.35
N TYR A 104 -35.00 -1.31 3.06
CA TYR A 104 -34.46 -0.43 2.03
C TYR A 104 -35.50 0.63 1.63
N GLU A 105 -35.11 1.90 1.65
CA GLU A 105 -35.91 3.03 1.21
C GLU A 105 -35.29 3.59 -0.09
N PRO A 106 -35.69 3.07 -1.27
CA PRO A 106 -35.01 3.33 -2.55
C PRO A 106 -35.04 4.80 -2.97
N ASP A 107 -36.11 5.53 -2.63
CA ASP A 107 -36.26 6.96 -2.95
C ASP A 107 -35.16 7.83 -2.33
N PHE A 108 -34.49 7.33 -1.30
CA PHE A 108 -33.40 8.01 -0.60
C PHE A 108 -32.05 7.30 -0.73
N LYS A 109 -31.97 6.20 -1.51
CA LYS A 109 -30.79 5.32 -1.59
C LYS A 109 -30.25 4.95 -0.20
N ARG A 110 -31.16 4.64 0.74
CA ARG A 110 -30.77 4.39 2.13
C ARG A 110 -31.42 3.15 2.71
N VAL A 111 -30.76 2.58 3.70
CA VAL A 111 -31.31 1.51 4.54
C VAL A 111 -31.71 2.11 5.88
N LYS A 112 -32.94 1.85 6.31
CA LYS A 112 -33.45 2.16 7.64
C LYS A 112 -33.40 0.90 8.50
N ILE A 113 -32.68 0.97 9.61
CA ILE A 113 -32.60 -0.07 10.63
C ILE A 113 -33.36 0.42 11.86
N THR A 114 -34.26 -0.38 12.38
CA THR A 114 -34.97 -0.13 13.64
C THR A 114 -34.77 -1.32 14.56
N ALA A 115 -34.51 -1.06 15.83
CA ALA A 115 -34.39 -2.10 16.85
C ALA A 115 -34.71 -1.52 18.24
N THR A 116 -34.94 -2.40 19.20
CA THR A 116 -35.00 -2.07 20.63
C THR A 116 -33.64 -2.39 21.25
N PHE A 117 -33.10 -1.42 21.97
CA PHE A 117 -31.78 -1.46 22.60
C PHE A 117 -31.93 -1.30 24.12
N ALA A 118 -31.01 -1.88 24.88
CA ALA A 118 -30.82 -1.52 26.28
C ALA A 118 -30.28 -0.08 26.37
N ASP A 119 -30.64 0.63 27.44
CA ASP A 119 -30.06 1.94 27.74
C ASP A 119 -28.65 1.82 28.33
N ASN A 120 -27.80 2.84 28.11
CA ASN A 120 -26.42 2.93 28.58
C ASN A 120 -25.51 1.79 28.09
N ALA A 121 -25.65 1.39 26.82
CA ALA A 121 -24.89 0.30 26.21
C ALA A 121 -24.26 0.73 24.87
N THR A 122 -23.37 -0.10 24.34
CA THR A 122 -22.69 0.11 23.05
C THR A 122 -22.93 -1.06 22.09
N TYR A 123 -22.97 -0.75 20.80
CA TYR A 123 -23.37 -1.67 19.74
C TYR A 123 -22.49 -1.53 18.51
N THR A 124 -22.27 -2.63 17.80
CA THR A 124 -21.61 -2.66 16.50
C THR A 124 -22.61 -3.08 15.43
N LEU A 125 -22.70 -2.30 14.36
CA LEU A 125 -23.33 -2.66 13.10
C LEU A 125 -22.24 -3.11 12.12
N ALA A 126 -22.30 -4.39 11.73
CA ALA A 126 -21.50 -4.94 10.64
C ALA A 126 -22.34 -5.02 9.37
N ILE A 127 -21.94 -4.27 8.34
CA ILE A 127 -22.50 -4.33 6.99
C ILE A 127 -21.57 -5.21 6.17
N LYS A 128 -22.05 -6.40 5.82
CA LYS A 128 -21.25 -7.43 5.13
C LYS A 128 -21.18 -7.17 3.63
N ASN A 129 -20.12 -7.68 2.99
CA ASN A 129 -19.91 -7.65 1.54
C ASN A 129 -21.09 -8.20 0.70
N GLY A 130 -21.95 -9.05 1.30
CA GLY A 130 -23.15 -9.57 0.65
C GLY A 130 -24.17 -8.50 0.21
N VAL A 131 -24.04 -7.25 0.66
CA VAL A 131 -24.80 -6.10 0.13
C VAL A 131 -24.26 -5.74 -1.26
N LYS A 132 -25.14 -5.75 -2.27
CA LYS A 132 -24.78 -5.42 -3.65
C LYS A 132 -25.67 -4.31 -4.21
N SER A 133 -25.14 -3.52 -5.15
CA SER A 133 -25.94 -2.55 -5.91
C SER A 133 -26.86 -3.27 -6.92
N THR A 134 -27.78 -2.54 -7.54
CA THR A 134 -28.59 -3.06 -8.66
C THR A 134 -27.78 -3.37 -9.91
N SER A 135 -26.58 -2.79 -10.04
CA SER A 135 -25.57 -3.10 -11.06
C SER A 135 -24.62 -4.23 -10.65
N ASN A 136 -24.90 -4.91 -9.52
CA ASN A 136 -24.10 -6.00 -8.97
C ASN A 136 -22.70 -5.59 -8.46
N SER A 137 -22.47 -4.31 -8.20
CA SER A 137 -21.25 -3.82 -7.56
C SER A 137 -21.17 -4.30 -6.10
N PHE A 138 -19.95 -4.61 -5.66
CA PHE A 138 -19.65 -5.02 -4.29
C PHE A 138 -19.37 -3.85 -3.36
N LEU A 139 -19.63 -4.06 -2.06
CA LEU A 139 -19.19 -3.17 -0.99
C LEU A 139 -17.70 -3.44 -0.71
N ASP A 140 -16.89 -2.39 -0.77
CA ASP A 140 -15.45 -2.43 -0.53
C ASP A 140 -15.15 -1.75 0.81
N GLY A 141 -15.23 -2.54 1.89
CA GLY A 141 -15.07 -2.03 3.24
C GLY A 141 -13.64 -1.63 3.58
N ASN A 142 -12.65 -2.27 2.97
CA ASN A 142 -11.23 -2.02 3.22
C ASN A 142 -10.61 -1.00 2.23
N GLY A 143 -11.32 -0.66 1.15
CA GLY A 143 -10.98 0.40 0.21
C GLY A 143 -9.94 0.02 -0.85
N ASN A 144 -9.61 -1.26 -1.02
CA ASN A 144 -8.58 -1.71 -1.97
C ASN A 144 -9.11 -1.93 -3.40
N ASN A 145 -10.41 -1.74 -3.64
CA ASN A 145 -11.10 -1.97 -4.91
C ASN A 145 -11.12 -3.45 -5.36
N ILE A 146 -11.04 -4.40 -4.42
CA ILE A 146 -11.08 -5.85 -4.66
C ILE A 146 -12.24 -6.45 -3.85
N ASP A 147 -13.00 -7.38 -4.45
CA ASP A 147 -14.04 -8.14 -3.73
C ASP A 147 -13.37 -9.29 -2.93
N ASP A 148 -12.80 -8.96 -1.78
CA ASP A 148 -12.15 -9.89 -0.85
C ASP A 148 -13.17 -10.68 0.01
N GLY A 149 -14.41 -10.17 0.11
CA GLY A 149 -15.48 -10.76 0.88
C GLY A 149 -15.32 -10.57 2.39
N THR A 150 -16.24 -11.16 3.15
CA THR A 150 -16.21 -11.13 4.62
C THR A 150 -15.02 -11.93 5.17
N PRO A 151 -14.29 -11.43 6.19
CA PRO A 151 -14.54 -10.20 6.94
C PRO A 151 -13.93 -8.92 6.37
N TYR A 152 -13.06 -9.02 5.35
CA TYR A 152 -12.22 -7.91 4.86
C TYR A 152 -13.03 -6.74 4.32
N ASP A 153 -14.07 -7.03 3.54
CA ASP A 153 -14.93 -6.02 2.93
C ASP A 153 -16.10 -5.58 3.81
N ASN A 154 -16.13 -5.99 5.07
CA ASN A 154 -17.17 -5.54 5.98
C ASN A 154 -16.95 -4.07 6.33
N VAL A 155 -18.03 -3.29 6.39
CA VAL A 155 -18.00 -1.95 7.00
C VAL A 155 -18.56 -2.05 8.41
N LEU A 156 -17.82 -1.51 9.38
CA LEU A 156 -18.18 -1.52 10.79
C LEU A 156 -18.52 -0.11 11.26
N TYR A 157 -19.65 0.02 11.94
CA TYR A 157 -20.03 1.23 12.66
C TYR A 157 -20.37 0.88 14.09
N GLN A 158 -20.02 1.77 15.01
CA GLN A 158 -20.33 1.61 16.42
C GLN A 158 -21.24 2.74 16.90
N PHE A 159 -22.09 2.42 17.87
CA PHE A 159 -23.08 3.34 18.41
C PHE A 159 -23.20 3.17 19.92
N SER A 160 -23.69 4.22 20.60
CA SER A 160 -24.04 4.17 22.01
C SER A 160 -25.53 4.46 22.22
N THR A 161 -26.08 3.98 23.32
CA THR A 161 -27.30 4.50 23.94
C THR A 161 -26.91 5.15 25.27
N GLY A 162 -27.66 6.18 25.71
CA GLY A 162 -27.42 6.85 26.99
C GLY A 162 -25.96 7.25 27.20
N THR A 163 -25.35 6.76 28.29
CA THR A 163 -23.95 7.00 28.66
C THR A 163 -23.01 5.83 28.34
N GLY A 164 -23.37 4.93 27.43
CA GLY A 164 -22.53 3.78 27.05
C GLY A 164 -21.16 4.21 26.50
N SER A 165 -20.09 3.54 26.94
CA SER A 165 -18.70 3.91 26.59
C SER A 165 -17.82 2.74 26.13
N ASP A 166 -18.33 1.52 26.13
CA ASP A 166 -17.53 0.30 25.92
C ASP A 166 -17.45 -0.04 24.42
N PHE A 167 -16.74 0.77 23.64
CA PHE A 167 -16.53 0.52 22.22
C PHE A 167 -15.51 -0.59 21.98
N VAL A 168 -15.74 -1.39 20.94
CA VAL A 168 -14.79 -2.43 20.48
C VAL A 168 -13.69 -1.76 19.67
N ASP A 169 -12.47 -2.20 19.90
CA ASP A 169 -11.33 -1.80 19.10
C ASP A 169 -11.26 -2.67 17.83
N TYR A 170 -11.36 -2.02 16.67
CA TYR A 170 -11.22 -2.63 15.35
C TYR A 170 -10.02 -2.08 14.58
N ASP A 171 -9.21 -1.23 15.22
CA ASP A 171 -8.10 -0.57 14.57
C ASP A 171 -6.93 -1.57 14.49
N ASN A 172 -6.42 -1.77 13.28
CA ASN A 172 -5.29 -2.67 13.06
C ASN A 172 -3.98 -1.94 13.39
N PRO A 173 -3.08 -2.50 14.23
CA PRO A 173 -1.76 -1.92 14.39
C PRO A 173 -1.00 -1.94 13.07
N ILE A 174 -0.24 -0.91 12.75
CA ILE A 174 0.56 -0.81 11.53
C ILE A 174 2.03 -0.98 11.89
N VAL A 175 2.74 -1.91 11.26
CA VAL A 175 4.20 -1.99 11.28
C VAL A 175 4.74 -0.87 10.39
N LEU A 176 5.18 0.21 11.03
CA LEU A 176 5.62 1.45 10.40
C LEU A 176 7.01 1.34 9.76
N GLY A 177 7.85 0.48 10.31
CA GLY A 177 9.19 0.24 9.80
C GLY A 177 9.93 -0.83 10.58
N VAL A 178 10.98 -1.37 9.96
CA VAL A 178 11.87 -2.37 10.56
C VAL A 178 13.31 -1.97 10.30
N PHE A 179 14.08 -1.76 11.36
CA PHE A 179 15.42 -1.17 11.31
C PHE A 179 16.49 -2.10 11.86
N PRO A 180 17.74 -1.97 11.39
CA PRO A 180 18.21 -1.05 10.33
C PRO A 180 17.91 -1.58 8.92
N GLU A 181 17.98 -0.70 7.93
CA GLU A 181 17.59 -0.97 6.53
C GLU A 181 18.61 -0.46 5.48
N GLU A 182 19.79 -0.08 5.93
CA GLU A 182 20.86 0.55 5.15
C GLU A 182 22.22 -0.14 5.40
N GLY A 183 23.27 0.35 4.75
CA GLY A 183 24.64 -0.12 4.92
C GLY A 183 25.40 0.56 6.05
N ASN A 184 26.63 0.08 6.26
CA ASN A 184 27.54 0.61 7.29
C ASN A 184 26.95 0.62 8.71
N ILE A 185 26.18 -0.43 9.04
CA ILE A 185 25.54 -0.59 10.33
C ILE A 185 26.50 -1.21 11.34
N SER A 186 26.51 -0.70 12.57
CA SER A 186 27.43 -1.24 13.56
C SER A 186 27.22 -2.73 13.84
N ILE A 187 28.31 -3.48 14.04
CA ILE A 187 28.22 -4.90 14.41
C ILE A 187 27.57 -5.13 15.78
N ASN A 188 27.49 -4.10 16.61
CA ASN A 188 26.77 -4.12 17.90
C ASN A 188 25.39 -3.44 17.79
N THR A 189 24.83 -3.34 16.59
CA THR A 189 23.53 -2.69 16.40
C THR A 189 22.42 -3.43 17.12
N HIS A 190 21.41 -2.67 17.51
CA HIS A 190 20.10 -3.19 17.84
C HIS A 190 19.21 -3.13 16.60
N PHE A 191 18.09 -3.86 16.66
CA PHE A 191 17.08 -3.92 15.62
C PHE A 191 15.76 -3.43 16.18
N TYR A 192 14.99 -2.70 15.39
CA TYR A 192 13.77 -2.05 15.87
C TYR A 192 12.60 -2.44 14.99
N VAL A 193 11.45 -2.67 15.61
CA VAL A 193 10.15 -2.82 14.93
C VAL A 193 9.24 -1.74 15.48
N ASP A 194 8.90 -0.79 14.62
CA ASP A 194 8.01 0.33 14.98
C ASP A 194 6.57 -0.02 14.64
N LEU A 195 5.68 0.24 15.60
CA LEU A 195 4.24 0.00 15.49
C LEU A 195 3.49 1.31 15.74
N SER A 196 2.40 1.55 14.99
CA SER A 196 1.51 2.69 15.21
C SER A 196 0.82 2.63 16.58
N GLU A 197 0.59 1.42 17.08
CA GLU A 197 -0.18 1.15 18.28
C GLU A 197 0.42 -0.02 19.08
N LEU A 198 -0.03 -0.19 20.33
CA LEU A 198 0.52 -1.20 21.22
C LEU A 198 0.05 -2.60 20.81
N ALA A 199 0.96 -3.38 20.23
CA ALA A 199 0.75 -4.81 20.01
C ALA A 199 1.19 -5.66 21.23
N GLU A 200 0.68 -6.87 21.35
CA GLU A 200 1.14 -7.84 22.34
C GLU A 200 2.62 -8.17 22.13
N SER A 201 3.47 -7.83 23.10
CA SER A 201 4.93 -8.00 23.00
C SER A 201 5.36 -9.42 22.63
N SER A 202 4.73 -10.43 23.25
CA SER A 202 5.03 -11.83 22.96
C SER A 202 4.75 -12.22 21.50
N LYS A 203 3.77 -11.58 20.85
CA LYS A 203 3.46 -11.79 19.43
C LYS A 203 4.51 -11.12 18.55
N VAL A 204 4.91 -9.89 18.87
CA VAL A 204 5.99 -9.18 18.15
C VAL A 204 7.27 -10.00 18.18
N VAL A 205 7.67 -10.51 19.35
CA VAL A 205 8.86 -11.36 19.50
C VAL A 205 8.80 -12.63 18.66
N ASN A 206 7.69 -13.37 18.72
CA ASN A 206 7.54 -14.61 17.97
C ASN A 206 7.43 -14.41 16.45
N SER A 207 7.10 -13.19 16.02
CA SER A 207 6.90 -12.84 14.60
C SER A 207 8.16 -12.26 13.95
N THR A 208 9.17 -11.91 14.75
CA THR A 208 10.39 -11.21 14.29
C THR A 208 11.55 -12.18 14.23
N LYS A 209 12.28 -12.16 13.11
CA LYS A 209 13.42 -13.03 12.86
C LYS A 209 14.58 -12.28 12.24
N LEU A 210 15.79 -12.67 12.60
CA LEU A 210 17.02 -12.18 11.99
C LEU A 210 17.68 -13.31 11.18
N TYR A 211 18.08 -12.99 9.97
CA TYR A 211 18.79 -13.89 9.07
C TYR A 211 20.13 -13.29 8.67
N LYS A 212 21.19 -14.09 8.75
CA LYS A 212 22.42 -13.82 7.99
C LYS A 212 22.24 -14.32 6.56
N ILE A 213 22.54 -13.48 5.59
CA ILE A 213 22.58 -13.87 4.17
C ILE A 213 23.99 -14.35 3.82
N ASN A 214 24.09 -15.58 3.33
CA ASN A 214 25.36 -16.17 2.91
C ASN A 214 25.72 -15.77 1.48
N ASP A 215 27.00 -15.95 1.11
CA ASP A 215 27.51 -15.57 -0.21
C ASP A 215 26.80 -16.31 -1.38
N ASP A 216 26.16 -17.46 -1.11
CA ASP A 216 25.34 -18.21 -2.07
C ASP A 216 23.86 -17.78 -2.12
N GLY A 217 23.48 -16.75 -1.35
CA GLY A 217 22.12 -16.25 -1.20
C GLY A 217 21.25 -17.03 -0.21
N SER A 218 21.77 -18.11 0.40
CA SER A 218 21.03 -18.84 1.44
C SER A 218 20.91 -18.04 2.73
N LYS A 219 19.85 -18.31 3.52
CA LYS A 219 19.59 -17.64 4.80
C LYS A 219 19.92 -18.56 5.97
N THR A 220 20.64 -18.03 6.96
CA THR A 220 20.88 -18.69 8.25
C THR A 220 20.21 -17.87 9.35
N GLU A 221 19.23 -18.47 10.04
CA GLU A 221 18.52 -17.82 11.16
C GLU A 221 19.47 -17.62 12.34
N LEU A 222 19.41 -16.45 12.96
CA LEU A 222 20.11 -16.12 14.19
C LEU A 222 19.11 -15.93 15.33
N ASP A 223 19.50 -16.39 16.52
CA ASP A 223 18.72 -16.16 17.74
C ASP A 223 18.79 -14.67 18.11
N ILE A 224 17.63 -14.08 18.40
CA ILE A 224 17.48 -12.71 18.91
C ILE A 224 16.70 -12.71 20.23
N GLU A 225 16.84 -11.63 21.00
CA GLU A 225 16.05 -11.38 22.20
C GLU A 225 15.50 -9.95 22.21
N LEU A 226 14.32 -9.78 22.80
CA LEU A 226 13.72 -8.47 23.04
C LEU A 226 14.37 -7.85 24.27
N VAL A 227 14.91 -6.64 24.13
CA VAL A 227 15.56 -5.90 25.22
C VAL A 227 14.75 -4.70 25.68
N GLY A 228 13.92 -4.14 24.80
CA GLY A 228 13.08 -2.99 25.08
C GLY A 228 11.74 -3.08 24.34
N TYR A 229 10.68 -2.58 24.97
CA TYR A 229 9.42 -2.31 24.26
C TYR A 229 8.71 -1.15 24.93
N SER A 230 8.68 -0.01 24.26
CA SER A 230 8.21 1.23 24.86
C SER A 230 7.64 2.21 23.84
N TYR A 231 6.89 3.19 24.34
CA TYR A 231 6.34 4.27 23.52
C TYR A 231 7.35 5.41 23.37
N ILE A 232 7.71 5.73 22.13
CA ILE A 232 8.65 6.80 21.79
C ILE A 232 7.87 8.07 21.45
N TRP A 233 7.60 8.88 22.48
CA TRP A 233 6.71 10.05 22.40
C TRP A 233 7.02 11.10 21.32
N TRP A 234 8.28 11.31 20.95
CA TRP A 234 8.64 12.27 19.90
C TRP A 234 8.44 11.73 18.47
N LEU A 235 8.35 10.41 18.31
CA LEU A 235 8.03 9.74 17.04
C LEU A 235 6.55 9.36 16.97
N GLY A 236 5.88 9.22 18.11
CA GLY A 236 4.49 8.80 18.19
C GLY A 236 4.29 7.30 17.94
N VAL A 237 5.31 6.48 18.16
CA VAL A 237 5.32 5.04 17.83
C VAL A 237 5.59 4.17 19.06
N TRP A 238 5.17 2.91 19.00
CA TRP A 238 5.61 1.85 19.90
C TRP A 238 6.78 1.10 19.27
N GLU A 239 7.94 1.14 19.92
CA GLU A 239 9.19 0.58 19.38
C GLU A 239 9.57 -0.67 20.17
N ALA A 240 9.64 -1.81 19.48
CA ALA A 240 10.20 -3.05 20.01
C ALA A 240 11.68 -3.17 19.59
N GLU A 241 12.56 -3.20 20.58
CA GLU A 241 14.00 -3.21 20.42
C GLU A 241 14.55 -4.62 20.68
N PHE A 242 15.31 -5.13 19.71
CA PHE A 242 15.90 -6.45 19.69
C PHE A 242 17.42 -6.38 19.58
N GLN A 243 18.10 -7.42 20.04
CA GLN A 243 19.52 -7.64 19.81
C GLN A 243 19.81 -9.13 19.54
N PRO A 244 20.98 -9.49 18.98
CA PRO A 244 21.41 -10.88 18.95
C PRO A 244 21.47 -11.44 20.37
N LYS A 245 20.98 -12.66 20.56
CA LYS A 245 20.88 -13.27 21.88
C LYS A 245 22.25 -13.32 22.58
N ASN A 246 22.29 -12.96 23.87
CA ASN A 246 23.50 -12.77 24.68
C ASN A 246 24.33 -11.53 24.33
N GLY A 247 23.89 -10.69 23.38
CA GLY A 247 24.63 -9.50 22.94
C GLY A 247 25.86 -9.83 22.09
N ASP A 248 25.87 -10.98 21.40
CA ASP A 248 26.99 -11.34 20.53
C ASP A 248 27.04 -10.39 19.31
N PRO A 249 28.23 -9.84 18.97
CA PRO A 249 28.36 -8.97 17.82
C PRO A 249 28.07 -9.74 16.53
N LEU A 250 27.46 -9.03 15.57
CA LEU A 250 27.31 -9.52 14.21
C LEU A 250 28.68 -9.64 13.53
N ALA A 251 28.74 -10.42 12.46
CA ALA A 251 29.94 -10.49 11.63
C ALA A 251 30.07 -9.22 10.80
N GLU A 252 31.29 -8.67 10.71
CA GLU A 252 31.61 -7.52 9.87
C GLU A 252 31.39 -7.82 8.38
N ARG A 253 30.98 -6.80 7.62
CA ARG A 253 30.78 -6.84 6.17
C ARG A 253 29.88 -8.00 5.74
N ARG A 254 28.76 -8.19 6.44
CA ARG A 254 27.76 -9.22 6.13
C ARG A 254 26.39 -8.62 5.97
N PHE A 255 25.67 -9.16 4.99
CA PHE A 255 24.26 -8.87 4.78
C PHE A 255 23.42 -9.62 5.80
N TYR A 256 22.46 -8.89 6.35
CA TYR A 256 21.46 -9.41 7.26
C TYR A 256 20.09 -8.98 6.78
N GLN A 257 19.09 -9.82 7.07
CA GLN A 257 17.70 -9.51 6.80
C GLN A 257 16.87 -9.73 8.07
N ILE A 258 16.09 -8.73 8.44
CA ILE A 258 15.04 -8.84 9.45
C ILE A 258 13.74 -9.14 8.72
N GLU A 259 13.00 -10.12 9.21
CA GLU A 259 11.67 -10.47 8.71
C GLU A 259 10.66 -10.40 9.85
N VAL A 260 9.57 -9.67 9.62
CA VAL A 260 8.44 -9.53 10.55
C VAL A 260 7.19 -10.09 9.89
N THR A 261 6.64 -11.16 10.46
CA THR A 261 5.38 -11.74 10.00
C THR A 261 4.20 -10.94 10.57
N CYS A 262 3.77 -9.89 9.89
CA CYS A 262 2.74 -8.96 10.37
C CYS A 262 1.44 -9.68 10.78
N SER A 263 1.04 -10.71 10.02
CA SER A 263 -0.20 -11.47 10.26
C SER A 263 -0.28 -12.22 11.60
N THR A 264 0.86 -12.41 12.30
CA THR A 264 0.93 -13.08 13.61
C THR A 264 1.05 -12.11 14.78
N ILE A 265 1.29 -10.83 14.51
CA ILE A 265 1.26 -9.76 15.51
C ILE A 265 -0.20 -9.36 15.73
N THR A 266 -0.63 -9.33 16.99
CA THR A 266 -1.96 -8.87 17.38
C THR A 266 -1.88 -7.88 18.53
N ASP A 267 -2.81 -6.93 18.59
CA ASP A 267 -3.08 -6.12 19.77
C ASP A 267 -3.88 -6.90 20.83
N SER A 268 -4.29 -6.22 21.91
CA SER A 268 -5.11 -6.82 22.97
C SER A 268 -6.54 -7.16 22.56
N ALA A 269 -7.06 -6.56 21.49
CA ALA A 269 -8.38 -6.86 20.94
C ALA A 269 -8.35 -8.02 19.93
N GLY A 270 -7.16 -8.42 19.49
CA GLY A 270 -6.92 -9.49 18.52
C GLY A 270 -6.83 -8.98 17.07
N ASN A 271 -6.76 -7.66 16.85
CA ASN A 271 -6.57 -7.08 15.51
C ASN A 271 -5.16 -7.39 15.04
N LYS A 272 -5.05 -7.90 13.80
CA LYS A 272 -3.76 -8.29 13.21
C LYS A 272 -3.00 -7.06 12.73
N ALA A 273 -1.68 -7.09 12.84
CA ALA A 273 -0.88 -6.01 12.31
C ALA A 273 -0.84 -6.00 10.77
N LEU A 274 -0.75 -4.81 10.18
CA LEU A 274 -0.62 -4.57 8.75
C LEU A 274 0.73 -3.90 8.46
N PRO A 275 1.39 -4.19 7.33
CA PRO A 275 2.60 -3.47 6.93
C PRO A 275 2.26 -2.07 6.40
N TYR A 276 3.12 -1.08 6.63
CA TYR A 276 2.92 0.32 6.20
C TYR A 276 2.62 0.51 4.70
N PHE A 277 3.30 -0.25 3.83
CA PHE A 277 3.13 -0.15 2.38
C PHE A 277 1.86 -0.83 1.83
N ASP A 278 1.11 -1.51 2.71
CA ASP A 278 -0.06 -2.33 2.36
C ASP A 278 -0.96 -2.43 3.61
N ASP A 279 -1.38 -1.25 4.08
CA ASP A 279 -2.10 -0.98 5.33
C ASP A 279 -3.60 -1.33 5.26
N VAL A 280 -3.97 -2.21 4.33
CA VAL A 280 -5.34 -2.65 4.12
C VAL A 280 -5.54 -4.08 4.63
N PHE A 281 -6.57 -4.28 5.45
CA PHE A 281 -6.90 -5.59 6.00
C PHE A 281 -7.47 -6.52 4.92
N LYS A 282 -6.75 -7.60 4.62
CA LYS A 282 -7.06 -8.52 3.52
C LYS A 282 -6.71 -9.98 3.85
N PRO A 283 -7.14 -10.97 3.03
CA PRO A 283 -6.91 -12.38 3.32
C PRO A 283 -5.46 -12.79 3.49
N SER A 284 -4.57 -12.13 2.75
CA SER A 284 -3.13 -12.36 2.80
C SER A 284 -2.40 -11.07 3.15
N ILE A 285 -2.08 -10.92 4.43
CA ILE A 285 -1.24 -9.82 4.92
C ILE A 285 0.22 -10.16 4.60
N LYS A 286 0.93 -9.24 3.95
CA LYS A 286 2.34 -9.42 3.59
C LYS A 286 3.24 -9.29 4.82
N ASN A 287 4.38 -9.99 4.76
CA ASN A 287 5.45 -9.79 5.74
C ASN A 287 6.16 -8.47 5.45
N TYR A 288 6.74 -7.89 6.50
CA TYR A 288 7.67 -6.78 6.38
C TYR A 288 9.09 -7.33 6.38
N THR A 289 9.93 -6.86 5.47
CA THR A 289 11.33 -7.27 5.42
C THR A 289 12.24 -6.06 5.32
N SER A 290 13.33 -6.10 6.07
CA SER A 290 14.37 -5.10 6.02
C SER A 290 15.72 -5.78 5.85
N THR A 291 16.59 -5.21 5.02
CA THR A 291 17.93 -5.73 4.76
C THR A 291 18.95 -4.67 5.13
N PHE A 292 20.04 -5.06 5.77
CA PHE A 292 21.13 -4.14 6.12
C PHE A 292 22.50 -4.80 5.95
N LEU A 293 23.53 -3.97 5.84
CA LEU A 293 24.93 -4.40 5.72
C LEU A 293 25.72 -3.88 6.91
N THR A 294 26.42 -4.78 7.61
CA THR A 294 27.29 -4.41 8.73
C THR A 294 28.59 -3.73 8.27
N GLU A 295 29.06 -2.77 9.07
CA GLU A 295 30.30 -2.03 8.90
C GLU A 295 31.54 -2.93 8.85
N SER A 296 32.66 -2.34 8.45
CA SER A 296 34.00 -2.90 8.70
C SER A 296 34.73 -2.05 9.74
N ASN A 297 35.40 -2.70 10.69
CA ASN A 297 36.29 -2.00 11.63
C ASN A 297 37.70 -1.79 11.05
N GLY A 298 37.97 -2.26 9.82
CA GLY A 298 39.23 -2.08 9.09
C GLY A 298 39.13 -0.98 8.04
N GLY A 299 40.24 -0.33 7.70
CA GLY A 299 40.30 0.71 6.64
C GLY A 299 40.21 0.17 5.21
N ASP A 300 39.56 -0.97 5.02
CA ASP A 300 39.28 -1.56 3.71
C ASP A 300 37.98 -0.98 3.14
N ASP A 301 37.78 -1.13 1.83
CA ASP A 301 36.57 -0.66 1.14
C ASP A 301 35.30 -1.35 1.67
N ASP A 302 34.44 -0.55 2.28
CA ASP A 302 33.25 -0.95 3.02
C ASP A 302 31.94 -0.58 2.30
N ARG A 303 32.02 -0.01 1.10
CA ARG A 303 30.85 0.57 0.43
C ARG A 303 30.66 -0.01 -0.97
N PRO A 304 29.41 -0.24 -1.39
CA PRO A 304 29.15 -0.63 -2.76
C PRO A 304 29.50 0.51 -3.75
N PRO A 305 29.95 0.16 -4.97
CA PRO A 305 30.23 1.14 -6.01
C PRO A 305 28.96 1.85 -6.46
N LYS A 306 29.10 3.10 -6.92
CA LYS A 306 28.01 3.95 -7.44
C LYS A 306 28.42 4.57 -8.77
N VAL A 307 27.45 4.85 -9.63
CA VAL A 307 27.69 5.72 -10.80
C VAL A 307 27.86 7.16 -10.31
N ASN A 308 29.11 7.62 -10.30
CA ASN A 308 29.51 8.95 -9.81
C ASN A 308 29.33 10.05 -10.86
N GLY A 309 29.22 9.69 -12.15
CA GLY A 309 28.94 10.66 -13.19
C GLY A 309 28.79 10.07 -14.58
N VAL A 310 28.05 10.78 -15.44
CA VAL A 310 27.93 10.46 -16.86
C VAL A 310 28.17 11.72 -17.67
N ASN A 311 29.00 11.64 -18.70
CA ASN A 311 29.29 12.74 -19.61
C ASN A 311 28.98 12.34 -21.06
N ILE A 312 28.18 13.17 -21.71
CA ILE A 312 27.81 13.06 -23.12
C ILE A 312 27.58 14.48 -23.66
N SER A 313 27.88 14.69 -24.93
CA SER A 313 27.62 15.94 -25.64
C SER A 313 27.03 15.64 -27.01
N TYR A 314 26.22 16.55 -27.55
CA TYR A 314 25.64 16.39 -28.88
C TYR A 314 26.75 16.14 -29.93
N GLY A 315 26.55 15.13 -30.77
CA GLY A 315 27.50 14.72 -31.80
C GLY A 315 28.75 14.00 -31.26
N SER A 316 28.83 13.71 -29.96
CA SER A 316 29.95 12.96 -29.39
C SER A 316 29.93 11.52 -29.91
N PRO A 317 31.07 10.95 -30.32
CA PRO A 317 31.15 9.52 -30.65
C PRO A 317 31.15 8.63 -29.41
N LEU A 318 31.23 9.21 -28.20
CA LEU A 318 31.40 8.48 -26.94
C LEU A 318 30.48 9.05 -25.84
N LEU A 319 30.02 8.16 -24.97
CA LEU A 319 29.45 8.45 -23.66
C LEU A 319 30.42 7.91 -22.61
N THR A 320 30.78 8.73 -21.63
CA THR A 320 31.68 8.36 -20.54
C THR A 320 30.89 8.15 -19.26
N ILE A 321 31.07 6.99 -18.62
CA ILE A 321 30.48 6.60 -17.33
C ILE A 321 31.60 6.52 -16.31
N ARG A 322 31.45 7.19 -15.17
CA ARG A 322 32.40 7.16 -14.06
C ARG A 322 31.78 6.50 -12.85
N PHE A 323 32.51 5.58 -12.25
CA PHE A 323 32.23 4.98 -10.97
C PHE A 323 33.06 5.68 -9.88
N ASN A 324 32.62 5.62 -8.63
CA ASN A 324 33.39 6.11 -7.49
C ASN A 324 34.45 5.11 -7.00
N ASP A 325 34.53 3.93 -7.62
CA ASP A 325 35.39 2.83 -7.20
C ASP A 325 35.96 2.06 -8.42
N ASN A 326 37.01 1.28 -8.18
CA ASN A 326 37.67 0.44 -9.17
C ASN A 326 36.77 -0.78 -9.50
N MET A 327 36.27 -0.86 -10.74
CA MET A 327 35.29 -1.88 -11.12
C MET A 327 35.90 -3.19 -11.63
N ASP A 328 35.18 -4.31 -11.50
CA ASP A 328 35.51 -5.58 -12.14
C ASP A 328 35.22 -5.53 -13.64
N ILE A 329 36.29 -5.47 -14.44
CA ILE A 329 36.22 -5.37 -15.89
C ILE A 329 35.42 -6.52 -16.55
N THR A 330 35.32 -7.68 -15.91
CA THR A 330 34.56 -8.82 -16.44
C THR A 330 33.05 -8.60 -16.38
N LYS A 331 32.60 -7.65 -15.55
CA LYS A 331 31.20 -7.25 -15.40
C LYS A 331 30.84 -5.99 -16.20
N LEU A 332 31.82 -5.24 -16.69
CA LEU A 332 31.63 -4.06 -17.54
C LEU A 332 31.42 -4.46 -19.00
N THR A 333 30.26 -5.06 -19.28
CA THR A 333 29.91 -5.60 -20.60
C THR A 333 28.70 -4.88 -21.19
N THR A 334 28.46 -5.03 -22.49
CA THR A 334 27.27 -4.47 -23.16
C THR A 334 25.95 -5.18 -22.78
N SER A 335 26.02 -6.30 -22.04
CA SER A 335 24.83 -6.90 -21.42
C SER A 335 24.42 -6.14 -20.15
N ASN A 336 25.40 -5.61 -19.42
CA ASN A 336 25.19 -4.91 -18.16
C ASN A 336 25.13 -3.38 -18.36
N ILE A 337 25.75 -2.85 -19.41
CA ILE A 337 25.73 -1.42 -19.75
C ILE A 337 25.07 -1.26 -21.11
N LYS A 338 23.91 -0.61 -21.16
CA LYS A 338 23.11 -0.43 -22.37
C LYS A 338 22.76 1.04 -22.56
N VAL A 339 22.76 1.48 -23.80
CA VAL A 339 22.30 2.81 -24.18
C VAL A 339 21.03 2.67 -25.01
N PHE A 340 20.02 3.45 -24.67
CA PHE A 340 18.79 3.60 -25.44
C PHE A 340 18.67 5.04 -25.90
N ALA A 341 18.00 5.27 -27.02
CA ALA A 341 17.72 6.61 -27.51
C ALA A 341 16.29 6.70 -28.03
N TYR A 342 15.70 7.89 -27.88
CA TYR A 342 14.38 8.19 -28.43
C TYR A 342 14.56 8.78 -29.83
N ILE A 343 14.45 7.92 -30.84
CA ILE A 343 14.70 8.22 -32.25
C ILE A 343 13.36 8.19 -32.99
N ASN A 344 13.00 9.29 -33.65
CA ASN A 344 11.77 9.40 -34.44
C ASN A 344 10.51 8.93 -33.69
N GLY A 345 10.41 9.25 -32.40
CA GLY A 345 9.25 8.88 -31.58
C GLY A 345 9.29 7.47 -30.96
N ASN A 346 10.40 6.72 -31.07
CA ASN A 346 10.51 5.37 -30.53
C ASN A 346 11.77 5.16 -29.68
N TYR A 347 11.63 4.43 -28.57
CA TYR A 347 12.76 3.96 -27.77
C TYR A 347 13.49 2.84 -28.51
N THR A 348 14.77 3.09 -28.83
CA THR A 348 15.62 2.19 -29.61
C THR A 348 16.89 1.89 -28.85
N TYR A 349 17.26 0.62 -28.72
CA TYR A 349 18.57 0.22 -28.20
C TYR A 349 19.67 0.63 -29.19
N ILE A 350 20.77 1.20 -28.68
CA ILE A 350 21.91 1.67 -29.47
C ILE A 350 23.09 0.73 -29.25
N PRO A 351 23.38 -0.18 -30.18
CA PRO A 351 24.53 -1.06 -30.06
C PRO A 351 25.83 -0.27 -30.05
N GLY A 352 26.73 -0.58 -29.12
CA GLY A 352 28.03 0.04 -28.99
C GLY A 352 29.09 -0.94 -28.52
N SER A 353 30.31 -0.42 -28.36
CA SER A 353 31.45 -1.13 -27.78
C SER A 353 31.91 -0.41 -26.53
N ILE A 354 32.46 -1.15 -25.58
CA ILE A 354 32.98 -0.62 -24.32
C ILE A 354 34.52 -0.60 -24.36
N SER A 355 35.09 0.52 -23.93
CA SER A 355 36.49 0.64 -23.52
C SER A 355 36.52 0.97 -22.03
N VAL A 356 37.47 0.39 -21.30
CA VAL A 356 37.61 0.60 -19.85
C VAL A 356 38.95 1.26 -19.59
N SER A 357 38.94 2.29 -18.77
CA SER A 357 40.14 2.98 -18.28
C SER A 357 41.10 2.04 -17.55
N PRO A 358 42.42 2.33 -17.49
CA PRO A 358 43.40 1.49 -16.80
C PRO A 358 43.16 1.34 -15.29
N ASP A 359 42.57 2.35 -14.65
CA ASP A 359 42.17 2.31 -13.24
C ASP A 359 40.76 1.72 -13.04
N THR A 360 40.09 1.28 -14.11
CA THR A 360 38.77 0.64 -14.06
C THR A 360 37.65 1.46 -13.42
N THR A 361 37.86 2.76 -13.20
CA THR A 361 36.84 3.67 -12.66
C THR A 361 35.98 4.31 -13.74
N GLU A 362 36.43 4.28 -15.00
CA GLU A 362 35.77 4.90 -16.14
C GLU A 362 35.51 3.92 -17.28
N VAL A 363 34.31 3.97 -17.85
CA VAL A 363 33.85 3.24 -19.03
C VAL A 363 33.49 4.23 -20.14
N GLU A 364 34.04 4.03 -21.33
CA GLU A 364 33.60 4.72 -22.54
C GLU A 364 32.73 3.78 -23.38
N TYR A 365 31.50 4.21 -23.67
CA TYR A 365 30.56 3.51 -24.54
C TYR A 365 30.49 4.21 -25.90
N SER A 366 30.73 3.46 -26.98
CA SER A 366 30.65 3.99 -28.34
C SER A 366 29.23 4.31 -28.78
N LEU A 367 29.02 5.53 -29.25
CA LEU A 367 27.77 6.04 -29.83
C LEU A 367 27.85 6.18 -31.35
N ILE A 368 28.78 5.49 -32.02
CA ILE A 368 28.95 5.59 -33.48
C ILE A 368 27.68 5.21 -34.28
N ASN A 369 26.80 4.40 -33.67
CA ASN A 369 25.53 3.97 -34.28
C ASN A 369 24.34 4.87 -33.90
N LEU A 370 24.57 5.96 -33.17
CA LEU A 370 23.52 6.90 -32.79
C LEU A 370 23.26 7.91 -33.90
N ASP A 371 22.00 8.00 -34.32
CA ASP A 371 21.54 9.02 -35.27
C ASP A 371 21.20 10.32 -34.53
N TRP A 372 22.21 11.16 -34.34
CA TRP A 372 22.10 12.42 -33.60
C TRP A 372 21.05 13.39 -34.16
N ASP A 373 20.83 13.40 -35.47
CA ASP A 373 19.91 14.36 -36.11
C ASP A 373 18.44 14.01 -35.86
N ASN A 374 18.15 12.74 -35.56
CA ASN A 374 16.80 12.23 -35.31
C ASN A 374 16.58 11.78 -33.86
N THR A 375 17.57 11.97 -32.99
CA THR A 375 17.48 11.66 -31.56
C THR A 375 17.04 12.88 -30.78
N SER A 376 16.12 12.70 -29.84
CA SER A 376 15.68 13.78 -28.93
C SER A 376 16.06 13.54 -27.47
N SER A 377 16.43 12.31 -27.11
CA SER A 377 16.96 12.00 -25.79
C SER A 377 17.76 10.70 -25.79
N VAL A 378 18.77 10.59 -24.93
CA VAL A 378 19.57 9.37 -24.72
C VAL A 378 19.41 8.92 -23.26
N TYR A 379 19.24 7.62 -23.04
CA TYR A 379 19.10 6.98 -21.75
C TYR A 379 20.22 5.97 -21.54
N LEU A 380 20.83 6.01 -20.36
CA LEU A 380 21.82 5.03 -19.93
C LEU A 380 21.17 4.07 -18.95
N TYR A 381 21.41 2.78 -19.17
CA TYR A 381 21.16 1.70 -18.22
C TYR A 381 22.49 1.08 -17.79
N VAL A 382 22.76 1.03 -16.48
CA VAL A 382 23.82 0.21 -15.88
C VAL A 382 23.18 -0.75 -14.91
N SER A 383 23.37 -2.04 -15.15
CA SER A 383 22.80 -3.10 -14.33
C SER A 383 23.42 -3.11 -12.95
N LYS A 384 22.58 -3.35 -11.94
CA LYS A 384 23.02 -3.62 -10.57
C LYS A 384 24.01 -4.79 -10.41
N GLU A 385 24.11 -5.65 -11.42
CA GLU A 385 25.03 -6.79 -11.44
C GLU A 385 26.48 -6.42 -11.80
N VAL A 386 26.77 -5.14 -12.11
CA VAL A 386 28.16 -4.67 -12.13
C VAL A 386 28.71 -4.70 -10.71
N THR A 387 29.98 -5.05 -10.58
CA THR A 387 30.64 -5.14 -9.28
C THR A 387 31.94 -4.35 -9.27
N ASP A 388 32.35 -3.93 -8.08
CA ASP A 388 33.72 -3.49 -7.82
C ASP A 388 34.73 -4.63 -8.09
N ASN A 389 36.02 -4.29 -8.03
CA ASN A 389 37.10 -5.27 -8.14
C ASN A 389 37.61 -5.79 -6.79
N SER A 390 36.95 -5.43 -5.67
CA SER A 390 37.32 -5.84 -4.32
C SER A 390 37.21 -7.35 -4.12
N ASP A 391 37.66 -7.84 -2.96
CA ASP A 391 37.52 -9.24 -2.57
C ASP A 391 36.05 -9.64 -2.38
N LYS A 392 35.17 -8.66 -2.10
CA LYS A 392 33.74 -8.86 -1.85
C LYS A 392 32.88 -8.75 -3.09
N LYS A 393 33.37 -8.13 -4.16
CA LYS A 393 32.61 -7.97 -5.40
C LYS A 393 31.28 -7.26 -5.13
N TRP A 394 31.34 -6.13 -4.42
CA TRP A 394 30.16 -5.34 -4.07
C TRP A 394 29.43 -4.92 -5.34
N LYS A 395 28.10 -5.08 -5.33
CA LYS A 395 27.23 -4.74 -6.45
C LYS A 395 26.91 -3.25 -6.46
N LEU A 396 26.45 -2.73 -7.60
CA LEU A 396 26.10 -1.31 -7.72
C LEU A 396 25.05 -0.92 -6.67
N ASP A 397 25.23 0.23 -6.03
CA ASP A 397 24.22 0.92 -5.23
C ASP A 397 23.81 2.21 -5.96
N THR A 398 22.55 2.26 -6.39
CA THR A 398 21.97 3.45 -7.03
C THR A 398 20.89 4.09 -6.17
N ASN A 399 20.17 3.33 -5.35
CA ASN A 399 19.13 3.88 -4.47
C ASN A 399 19.72 4.63 -3.26
N GLY A 400 21.03 4.50 -3.01
CA GLY A 400 21.78 5.30 -2.06
C GLY A 400 21.74 4.77 -0.62
N ASN A 401 21.32 3.53 -0.41
CA ASN A 401 21.21 2.93 0.91
C ASN A 401 22.49 2.20 1.37
N ASP A 402 23.57 2.22 0.59
CA ASP A 402 24.87 1.61 0.90
C ASP A 402 24.86 0.06 1.02
N ILE A 403 23.91 -0.67 0.41
CA ILE A 403 23.84 -2.15 0.39
C ILE A 403 24.27 -2.72 -0.97
N GLY A 404 23.73 -2.18 -2.05
CA GLY A 404 24.05 -2.51 -3.45
C GLY A 404 23.55 -3.88 -3.94
N GLY A 405 22.93 -3.88 -5.11
CA GLY A 405 22.49 -5.07 -5.85
C GLY A 405 21.01 -5.40 -5.72
N GLU A 406 20.22 -4.55 -5.08
CA GLU A 406 18.80 -4.79 -4.82
C GLU A 406 17.93 -4.63 -6.06
N SER A 407 16.89 -5.46 -6.13
CA SER A 407 15.81 -5.29 -7.12
C SER A 407 14.85 -4.24 -6.61
N TYR A 408 14.04 -3.68 -7.52
CA TYR A 408 12.83 -3.00 -7.11
C TYR A 408 12.01 -3.91 -6.18
N ASP A 409 11.75 -3.43 -4.98
CA ASP A 409 11.01 -4.15 -3.95
C ASP A 409 10.09 -3.17 -3.21
N PRO A 410 8.78 -3.16 -3.52
CA PRO A 410 7.83 -2.24 -2.89
C PRO A 410 7.62 -2.51 -1.40
N THR A 411 8.19 -3.59 -0.85
CA THR A 411 8.12 -3.91 0.58
C THR A 411 9.19 -3.23 1.43
N ARG A 412 10.17 -2.58 0.80
CA ARG A 412 11.24 -1.80 1.46
C ARG A 412 10.88 -0.33 1.61
N VAL A 413 9.64 -0.08 2.01
CA VAL A 413 9.12 1.27 2.26
C VAL A 413 8.66 1.34 3.71
N SER A 414 9.12 2.36 4.42
CA SER A 414 8.75 2.64 5.80
C SER A 414 8.19 4.05 5.94
N LEU A 415 7.74 4.39 7.15
CA LEU A 415 7.43 5.77 7.51
C LEU A 415 8.66 6.69 7.42
N TRP A 416 9.87 6.11 7.43
CA TRP A 416 11.13 6.82 7.63
C TRP A 416 11.98 6.92 6.37
N SER A 417 11.80 6.00 5.43
CA SER A 417 12.56 5.94 4.18
C SER A 417 11.76 5.25 3.06
N ASP A 418 12.23 5.43 1.82
CA ASP A 418 11.79 4.69 0.65
C ASP A 418 13.00 4.16 -0.10
N PHE A 419 13.32 2.87 0.12
CA PHE A 419 14.36 2.14 -0.60
C PHE A 419 13.76 1.08 -1.52
N SER A 420 12.54 1.33 -2.01
CA SER A 420 11.86 0.41 -2.93
C SER A 420 12.51 0.36 -4.31
N ASP A 421 13.28 1.38 -4.68
CA ASP A 421 13.92 1.48 -5.98
C ASP A 421 14.99 0.40 -6.21
N SER A 422 15.08 -0.05 -7.47
CA SER A 422 16.15 -0.95 -7.93
C SER A 422 17.50 -0.23 -7.94
N ASP A 423 18.58 -0.97 -7.70
CA ASP A 423 19.93 -0.46 -7.89
C ASP A 423 20.39 -0.41 -9.34
N ASP A 424 19.54 -0.82 -10.28
CA ASP A 424 19.79 -0.55 -11.68
C ASP A 424 19.81 0.96 -11.93
N TYR A 425 20.94 1.49 -12.39
CA TYR A 425 21.03 2.88 -12.79
C TYR A 425 20.33 3.07 -14.13
N TYR A 426 19.22 3.82 -14.14
CA TYR A 426 18.53 4.22 -15.36
C TYR A 426 18.28 5.73 -15.38
N ARG A 427 18.90 6.44 -16.32
CA ARG A 427 18.79 7.90 -16.39
C ARG A 427 18.80 8.43 -17.82
N GLN A 428 18.00 9.46 -18.09
CA GLN A 428 18.20 10.31 -19.27
C GLN A 428 19.49 11.12 -19.10
N VAL A 429 20.41 10.99 -20.06
CA VAL A 429 21.76 11.58 -20.01
C VAL A 429 21.98 12.65 -21.08
N TRP A 430 21.12 12.71 -22.10
CA TRP A 430 21.06 13.79 -23.09
C TRP A 430 19.61 14.14 -23.43
#